data_AF-A0A0B6TZ37-F1
#
_entry.id   AF-A0A0B6TZ37-F1
#
_cell.length_a   1.000
_cell.length_b   1.000
_cell.length_c   1.000
_cell.angle_alpha   90.00
_cell.angle_beta   90.00
_cell.angle_gamma   90.00
#
_symmetry.space_group_name_H-M   'P 1'
#
loop_
_entity.id
_entity.type
_entity.pdbx_description
1 polymer ?
#
loop_
_entity_poly.entity_id
_entity_poly.type
_entity_poly.pdbx_seq_one_letter_code
_entity_poly.pdbx_strand_id
1 'polypeptide(L)'
;MGLLPDDAVGILDVLLSVLLLGMVLLIVAVPDRRAQVGGLLGLGAVLSGVWLRLGSVDVALAEAALGGGVLSAILVWLVLADRRIPGRPADGKPLRAPGWLKAGTGVLSGAAITVVLGSVVLRARQAGPQWPQSLSAEMAGTGVEHDITAVLLAFRAYDTLLESAVLLFSGIVALALSGDSEPPARKVRLPSVFKWFVSVAAPVLLILGLWLLFVGSSDSGGAFQSGAVFAGLLILLRLAEIRPPLLQRLLVPLLIVGVVVFVGMGLVGPLAGEPWLTWVGGQPFLMIFTIEVFLTLGITSGLYLLYLALADPGQRISTATGEGKA
;
A
#
# COMPACT_ATOMS: atom_id res chain seq x y z
N MET A 1 -27.86 24.56 3.20
CA MET A 1 -27.27 24.35 4.54
C MET A 1 -25.84 24.85 4.42
N GLY A 2 -25.53 25.94 5.12
CA GLY A 2 -24.46 26.88 4.77
C GLY A 2 -23.07 26.27 4.74
N LEU A 3 -22.37 26.49 3.63
CA LEU A 3 -20.93 26.33 3.46
C LEU A 3 -20.23 27.18 4.53
N LEU A 4 -19.62 26.51 5.52
CA LEU A 4 -18.55 27.12 6.30
C LEU A 4 -17.42 27.49 5.32
N PRO A 5 -16.66 28.57 5.55
CA PRO A 5 -15.51 28.89 4.70
C PRO A 5 -14.55 27.69 4.74
N ASP A 6 -14.20 27.16 3.57
CA ASP A 6 -13.39 25.94 3.40
C ASP A 6 -11.95 26.03 3.99
N ASP A 7 -11.58 27.18 4.56
CA ASP A 7 -10.24 27.46 5.12
C ASP A 7 -10.20 27.60 6.66
N ALA A 8 -11.33 27.43 7.37
CA ALA A 8 -11.33 27.57 8.83
C ALA A 8 -10.78 26.31 9.53
N VAL A 9 -9.63 26.45 10.22
CA VAL A 9 -9.07 25.41 11.08
C VAL A 9 -10.09 25.06 12.17
N GLY A 10 -10.69 23.88 12.07
CA GLY A 10 -11.68 23.37 13.00
C GLY A 10 -11.05 22.66 14.20
N ILE A 11 -11.87 22.40 15.21
CA ILE A 11 -11.47 21.61 16.40
C ILE A 11 -10.92 20.23 15.99
N LEU A 12 -11.53 19.62 14.97
CA LEU A 12 -11.08 18.34 14.43
C LEU A 12 -9.68 18.43 13.80
N ASP A 13 -9.37 19.53 13.10
CA ASP A 13 -8.05 19.76 12.50
C ASP A 13 -6.98 19.91 13.57
N VAL A 14 -7.28 20.63 14.65
CA VAL A 14 -6.39 20.74 15.82
C VAL A 14 -6.20 19.38 16.50
N LEU A 15 -7.29 18.63 16.72
CA LEU A 15 -7.23 17.31 17.36
C LEU A 15 -6.37 16.34 16.55
N LEU A 16 -6.60 16.23 15.24
CA LEU A 16 -5.81 15.36 14.36
C LEU A 16 -4.34 15.80 14.32
N SER A 17 -4.06 17.10 14.30
CA SER A 17 -2.69 17.62 14.33
C SER A 17 -1.98 17.28 15.64
N VAL A 18 -2.65 17.44 16.78
CA VAL A 18 -2.11 17.08 18.10
C VAL A 18 -1.88 15.57 18.21
N LEU A 19 -2.80 14.75 17.71
CA LEU A 19 -2.63 13.29 17.67
C LEU A 19 -1.46 12.89 16.79
N LEU A 20 -1.31 13.50 15.61
CA LEU A 20 -0.20 13.22 14.68
C LEU A 20 1.15 13.57 15.33
N LEU A 21 1.26 14.76 15.92
CA LEU A 21 2.45 15.16 16.69
C LEU A 21 2.70 14.22 17.87
N GLY A 22 1.65 13.82 18.59
CA GLY A 22 1.73 12.88 19.70
C GLY A 22 2.27 11.50 19.28
N MET A 23 1.81 10.96 18.15
CA MET A 23 2.32 9.69 17.61
C MET A 23 3.79 9.80 17.20
N VAL A 24 4.19 10.89 16.53
CA VAL A 24 5.59 11.12 16.17
C VAL A 24 6.48 11.25 17.41
N LEU A 25 6.03 11.99 18.42
CA LEU A 25 6.74 12.12 19.70
C LEU A 25 6.87 10.78 20.41
N LEU A 26 5.82 9.94 20.42
CA LEU A 26 5.86 8.60 20.98
C LEU A 26 6.92 7.73 20.28
N ILE A 27 6.99 7.78 18.95
CA ILE A 27 7.97 7.01 18.16
C ILE A 27 9.41 7.45 18.46
N VAL A 28 9.66 8.76 18.55
CA VAL A 28 11.03 9.30 18.70
C VAL A 28 11.51 9.31 20.14
N ALA A 29 10.64 9.64 21.10
CA ALA A 29 11.02 9.86 22.50
C ALA A 29 11.08 8.57 23.32
N VAL A 30 10.31 7.54 22.96
CA VAL A 30 10.26 6.28 23.73
C VAL A 30 11.18 5.25 23.09
N PRO A 31 12.29 4.86 23.74
CA PRO A 31 13.25 3.89 23.21
C PRO A 31 12.79 2.44 23.44
N ASP A 32 11.50 2.16 23.20
CA ASP A 32 10.91 0.83 23.27
C ASP A 32 10.30 0.45 21.92
N ARG A 33 10.64 -0.73 21.41
CA ARG A 33 10.16 -1.16 20.07
C ARG A 33 8.66 -1.35 19.99
N ARG A 34 8.02 -1.81 21.08
CA ARG A 34 6.57 -2.03 21.08
C ARG A 34 5.86 -0.68 21.04
N ALA A 35 6.35 0.29 21.82
CA ALA A 35 5.86 1.67 21.78
C ALA A 35 6.08 2.30 20.40
N GLN A 36 7.25 2.11 19.77
CA GLN A 36 7.55 2.63 18.43
C GLN A 36 6.65 2.03 17.36
N VAL A 37 6.45 0.72 17.37
CA VAL A 37 5.52 0.06 16.44
C VAL A 37 4.09 0.50 16.72
N GLY A 38 3.62 0.48 17.97
CA GLY A 38 2.30 0.99 18.33
C GLY A 38 2.07 2.43 17.88
N GLY A 39 3.08 3.29 18.02
CA GLY A 39 3.06 4.67 17.52
C GLY A 39 2.99 4.75 16.00
N LEU A 40 3.72 3.90 15.26
CA LEU A 40 3.61 3.81 13.80
C LEU A 40 2.22 3.33 13.33
N LEU A 41 1.62 2.36 14.03
CA LEU A 41 0.26 1.90 13.71
C LEU A 41 -0.77 2.99 14.00
N GLY A 42 -0.64 3.66 15.14
CA GLY A 42 -1.46 4.81 15.49
C GLY A 42 -1.30 5.97 14.50
N LEU A 43 -0.07 6.23 14.04
CA LEU A 43 0.22 7.25 13.03
C LEU A 43 -0.51 6.97 11.73
N GLY A 44 -0.47 5.74 11.21
CA GLY A 44 -1.20 5.36 9.99
C GLY A 44 -2.71 5.59 10.14
N ALA A 45 -3.31 5.17 11.27
CA ALA A 45 -4.73 5.40 11.53
C ALA A 45 -5.10 6.89 11.62
N VAL A 46 -4.27 7.71 12.28
CA VAL A 46 -4.46 9.16 12.35
C VAL A 46 -4.31 9.80 10.96
N LEU A 47 -3.33 9.35 10.15
CA LEU A 47 -3.12 9.83 8.78
C LEU A 47 -4.31 9.53 7.87
N SER A 48 -4.91 8.33 7.95
CA SER A 48 -6.16 8.05 7.25
C SER A 48 -7.27 9.05 7.62
N GLY A 49 -7.38 9.41 8.91
CA GLY A 49 -8.31 10.44 9.37
C GLY A 49 -8.00 11.85 8.84
N VAL A 50 -6.72 12.21 8.73
CA VAL A 50 -6.28 13.47 8.11
C VAL A 50 -6.67 13.51 6.64
N TRP A 51 -6.43 12.45 5.88
CA TRP A 51 -6.81 12.38 4.47
C TRP A 51 -8.32 12.48 4.25
N LEU A 52 -9.12 11.79 5.09
CA LEU A 52 -10.58 11.94 5.08
C LEU A 52 -11.00 13.38 5.35
N ARG A 53 -10.38 14.02 6.34
CA ARG A 53 -10.69 15.41 6.70
C ARG A 53 -10.33 16.39 5.57
N LEU A 54 -9.29 16.10 4.81
CA LEU A 54 -8.87 16.85 3.62
C LEU A 54 -9.70 16.51 2.36
N GLY A 55 -10.73 15.65 2.47
CA GLY A 55 -11.59 15.26 1.34
C GLY A 55 -10.94 14.26 0.38
N SER A 56 -9.78 13.69 0.71
CA SER A 56 -9.06 12.73 -0.11
C SER A 56 -9.42 11.30 0.28
N VAL A 57 -10.65 10.88 -0.01
CA VAL A 57 -11.22 9.61 0.45
C VAL A 57 -10.46 8.40 -0.11
N ASP A 58 -10.11 8.40 -1.40
CA ASP A 58 -9.31 7.32 -2.02
C ASP A 58 -7.96 7.09 -1.34
N VAL A 59 -7.26 8.19 -1.02
CA VAL A 59 -5.98 8.16 -0.31
C VAL A 59 -6.17 7.67 1.12
N ALA A 60 -7.23 8.09 1.79
CA ALA A 60 -7.53 7.62 3.13
C ALA A 60 -7.82 6.11 3.18
N LEU A 61 -8.58 5.59 2.21
CA LEU A 61 -8.86 4.16 2.08
C LEU A 61 -7.58 3.37 1.78
N ALA A 62 -6.72 3.87 0.89
CA ALA A 62 -5.42 3.26 0.60
C ALA A 62 -4.52 3.24 1.85
N GLU A 63 -4.42 4.36 2.56
CA GLU A 63 -3.64 4.48 3.80
C GLU A 63 -4.18 3.55 4.89
N ALA A 64 -5.51 3.45 5.04
CA ALA A 64 -6.13 2.57 6.03
C ALA A 64 -5.86 1.08 5.71
N ALA A 65 -5.96 0.69 4.45
CA ALA A 65 -5.72 -0.68 4.01
C ALA A 65 -4.23 -1.08 4.12
N LEU A 66 -3.31 -0.20 3.69
CA LEU A 66 -1.87 -0.44 3.78
C LEU A 66 -1.36 -0.36 5.22
N GLY A 67 -1.66 0.75 5.90
CA GLY A 67 -1.22 1.04 7.26
C GLY A 67 -1.80 0.06 8.26
N GLY A 68 -3.13 -0.12 8.24
CA GLY A 68 -3.84 -1.02 9.13
C GLY A 68 -3.66 -2.50 8.82
N GLY A 69 -3.50 -2.87 7.53
CA GLY A 69 -3.37 -4.26 7.08
C GLY A 69 -1.91 -4.73 6.98
N VAL A 70 -1.26 -4.43 5.85
CA VAL A 70 0.04 -5.02 5.47
C VAL A 70 1.17 -4.51 6.36
N LEU A 71 1.27 -3.19 6.54
CA LEU A 71 2.34 -2.58 7.34
C LEU A 71 2.22 -2.98 8.80
N SER A 72 1.01 -3.00 9.37
CA SER A 72 0.75 -3.52 10.71
C SER A 72 1.31 -4.92 10.92
N ALA A 73 0.99 -5.83 10.01
CA ALA A 73 1.44 -7.21 10.12
C ALA A 73 2.98 -7.32 10.10
N ILE A 74 3.63 -6.56 9.22
CA ILE A 74 5.10 -6.51 9.12
C ILE A 74 5.72 -5.91 10.38
N LEU A 75 5.21 -4.80 10.88
CA LEU A 75 5.75 -4.13 12.07
C LEU A 75 5.56 -4.96 13.33
N VAL A 76 4.40 -5.61 13.49
CA VAL A 76 4.16 -6.56 14.58
C VAL A 76 5.11 -7.74 14.47
N TRP A 77 5.30 -8.31 13.28
CA TRP A 77 6.29 -9.36 13.06
C TRP A 77 7.70 -8.90 13.45
N LEU A 78 8.12 -7.68 13.09
CA LEU A 78 9.44 -7.13 13.40
C LEU A 78 9.69 -6.99 14.92
N VAL A 79 8.63 -6.80 15.70
CA VAL A 79 8.70 -6.76 17.18
C VAL A 79 8.83 -8.16 17.77
N LEU A 80 8.15 -9.14 17.17
CA LEU A 80 8.11 -10.53 17.63
C LEU A 80 9.32 -11.36 17.16
N ALA A 81 9.91 -11.03 16.01
CA ALA A 81 11.05 -11.72 15.46
C ALA A 81 12.30 -11.50 16.35
N ASP A 82 12.79 -12.57 16.97
CA ASP A 82 14.01 -12.53 17.79
C ASP A 82 15.22 -12.20 16.90
N ARG A 83 15.94 -11.11 17.22
CA ARG A 83 17.07 -10.62 16.42
C ARG A 83 18.37 -11.40 16.64
N ARG A 84 18.30 -12.72 16.74
CA ARG A 84 19.50 -13.53 16.64
C ARG A 84 19.86 -13.65 15.17
N ILE A 85 20.46 -12.59 14.61
CA ILE A 85 21.24 -12.70 13.37
C ILE A 85 22.57 -13.33 13.79
N PRO A 86 22.81 -14.62 13.53
CA PRO A 86 24.08 -15.25 13.86
C PRO A 86 25.16 -14.62 12.98
N GLY A 87 26.27 -14.16 13.56
CA GLY A 87 27.46 -13.76 12.79
C GLY A 87 27.66 -12.27 12.51
N ARG A 88 26.93 -11.34 13.15
CA ARG A 88 27.38 -9.94 13.15
C ARG A 88 28.60 -9.82 14.08
N PRO A 89 29.81 -9.45 13.61
CA PRO A 89 30.95 -9.23 14.49
C PRO A 89 30.57 -8.15 15.50
N ALA A 90 30.75 -8.43 16.79
CA ALA A 90 30.56 -7.48 17.87
C ALA A 90 31.72 -6.48 17.98
N ASP A 91 32.61 -6.44 16.99
CA ASP A 91 33.88 -5.73 17.05
C ASP A 91 33.81 -4.42 16.29
N GLY A 92 33.16 -3.46 16.95
CA GLY A 92 33.14 -2.07 16.56
C GLY A 92 32.17 -1.36 17.45
N LYS A 93 32.66 -0.70 18.51
CA LYS A 93 31.84 0.29 19.23
C LYS A 93 31.43 1.32 18.18
N PRO A 94 30.15 1.39 17.76
CA PRO A 94 29.76 2.39 16.78
C PRO A 94 30.09 3.76 17.39
N LEU A 95 30.74 4.63 16.62
CA LEU A 95 30.95 6.02 17.02
C LEU A 95 29.58 6.63 17.30
N ARG A 96 29.21 6.72 18.57
CA ARG A 96 27.93 7.25 19.01
C ARG A 96 28.07 8.76 19.08
N ALA A 97 27.63 9.44 18.03
CA ALA A 97 27.39 10.88 18.10
C ALA A 97 26.54 11.20 19.36
N PRO A 98 26.88 12.27 20.09
CA PRO A 98 26.15 12.62 21.30
C PRO A 98 24.68 12.92 20.97
N GLY A 99 23.78 12.63 21.91
CA GLY A 99 22.33 12.70 21.67
C GLY A 99 21.84 14.07 21.21
N TRP A 100 22.46 15.15 21.72
CA TRP A 100 22.16 16.52 21.32
C TRP A 100 22.53 16.80 19.85
N LEU A 101 23.60 16.17 19.32
CA LEU A 101 23.98 16.35 17.93
C LEU A 101 22.98 15.66 17.00
N LYS A 102 22.54 14.45 17.36
CA LYS A 102 21.49 13.73 16.61
C LYS A 102 20.16 14.49 16.62
N ALA A 103 19.75 14.96 17.80
CA ALA A 103 18.54 15.76 17.95
C ALA A 103 18.65 17.08 17.17
N GLY A 104 19.79 17.78 17.29
CA GLY A 104 20.07 19.01 16.55
C GLY A 104 20.02 18.80 15.04
N THR A 105 20.68 17.75 14.52
CA THR A 105 20.63 17.42 13.09
C THR A 105 19.22 17.08 12.63
N GLY A 106 18.44 16.35 13.44
CA GLY A 106 17.06 15.97 13.10
C GLY A 106 16.10 17.15 13.10
N VAL A 107 16.25 18.08 14.06
CA VAL A 107 15.45 19.32 14.11
C VAL A 107 15.82 20.23 12.94
N LEU A 108 17.11 20.41 12.66
CA LEU A 108 17.57 21.24 11.55
C LEU A 108 17.14 20.67 10.19
N SER A 109 17.28 19.36 9.97
CA SER A 109 16.84 18.73 8.73
C SER A 109 15.32 18.77 8.59
N GLY A 110 14.57 18.51 9.66
CA GLY A 110 13.12 18.62 9.70
C GLY A 110 12.65 20.04 9.35
N ALA A 111 13.21 21.06 10.01
CA ALA A 111 12.89 22.46 9.75
C ALA A 111 13.23 22.85 8.30
N ALA A 112 14.39 22.44 7.78
CA ALA A 112 14.78 22.71 6.40
C ALA A 112 13.80 22.06 5.40
N ILE A 113 13.44 20.79 5.61
CA ILE A 113 12.46 20.08 4.77
C ILE A 113 11.11 20.79 4.83
N THR A 114 10.62 21.17 6.01
CA THR A 114 9.35 21.88 6.17
C THR A 114 9.36 23.22 5.45
N VAL A 115 10.43 24.01 5.58
CA VAL A 115 10.54 25.31 4.89
C VAL A 115 10.57 25.11 3.38
N VAL A 116 11.37 24.16 2.88
CA VAL A 116 11.49 23.89 1.44
C VAL A 116 10.16 23.39 0.87
N LEU A 117 9.58 22.33 1.45
CA LEU A 117 8.32 21.77 0.97
C LEU A 117 7.17 22.76 1.11
N GLY A 118 7.09 23.49 2.23
CA GLY A 118 6.12 24.56 2.43
C GLY A 118 6.23 25.65 1.36
N SER A 119 7.45 26.09 1.04
CA SER A 119 7.69 27.07 -0.02
C SER A 119 7.28 26.55 -1.40
N VAL A 120 7.57 25.29 -1.70
CA VAL A 120 7.15 24.63 -2.97
C VAL A 120 5.63 24.54 -3.06
N VAL A 121 4.96 24.12 -1.99
CA VAL A 121 3.49 24.00 -1.96
C VAL A 121 2.83 25.38 -2.10
N LEU A 122 3.32 26.41 -1.40
CA LEU A 122 2.80 27.76 -1.51
C LEU A 122 2.98 28.31 -2.94
N ARG A 123 4.13 28.06 -3.56
CA ARG A 123 4.37 28.43 -4.96
C ARG A 123 3.46 27.69 -5.93
N ALA A 124 3.26 26.38 -5.73
CA ALA A 124 2.37 25.57 -6.55
C ALA A 124 0.91 26.07 -6.46
N ARG A 125 0.43 26.41 -5.26
CA ARG A 125 -0.90 27.01 -5.06
C ARG A 125 -1.08 28.34 -5.78
N GLN A 126 -0.03 29.18 -5.82
CA GLN A 126 -0.07 30.46 -6.54
C GLN A 126 -0.05 30.30 -8.06
N ALA A 127 0.66 29.29 -8.58
CA ALA A 127 0.77 29.06 -10.02
C ALA A 127 -0.53 28.48 -10.62
N GLY A 128 -1.29 27.72 -9.81
CA GLY A 128 -2.49 26.99 -10.25
C GLY A 128 -2.18 25.88 -11.27
N PRO A 129 -3.10 24.92 -11.47
CA PRO A 129 -2.99 23.98 -12.58
C PRO A 129 -3.10 24.75 -13.90
N GLN A 130 -2.10 24.66 -14.78
CA GLN A 130 -2.15 25.26 -16.13
C GLN A 130 -2.71 24.27 -17.16
N TRP A 131 -3.79 23.57 -16.80
CA TRP A 131 -4.45 22.67 -17.74
C TRP A 131 -5.32 23.47 -18.73
N PRO A 132 -5.30 23.13 -20.02
CA PRO A 132 -6.11 23.84 -21.03
C PRO A 132 -7.61 23.75 -20.76
N GLN A 133 -8.05 22.65 -20.12
CA GLN A 133 -9.45 22.39 -19.77
C GLN A 133 -9.56 21.88 -18.33
N SER A 134 -10.72 22.09 -17.71
CA SER A 134 -11.05 21.50 -16.41
C SER A 134 -11.21 19.99 -16.52
N LEU A 135 -10.87 19.25 -15.46
CA LEU A 135 -11.08 17.80 -15.38
C LEU A 135 -12.50 17.39 -15.80
N SER A 136 -13.52 18.07 -15.27
CA SER A 136 -14.93 17.81 -15.58
C SER A 136 -15.29 17.90 -17.06
N ALA A 137 -14.55 18.69 -17.86
CA ALA A 137 -14.79 18.80 -19.30
C ALA A 137 -14.23 17.62 -20.09
N GLU A 138 -13.15 17.01 -19.58
CA GLU A 138 -12.42 15.90 -20.21
C GLU A 138 -12.87 14.54 -19.67
N MET A 139 -13.71 14.50 -18.62
CA MET A 139 -14.30 13.25 -18.12
C MET A 139 -15.17 12.54 -19.16
N ALA A 140 -15.74 13.30 -20.11
CA ALA A 140 -16.52 12.72 -21.20
C ALA A 140 -15.62 11.85 -22.11
N GLY A 141 -15.86 10.54 -22.10
CA GLY A 141 -15.12 9.58 -22.94
C GLY A 141 -14.02 8.81 -22.22
N THR A 142 -13.75 9.09 -20.94
CA THR A 142 -12.84 8.25 -20.12
C THR A 142 -13.44 6.87 -19.84
N GLY A 143 -14.77 6.75 -19.86
CA GLY A 143 -15.51 5.54 -19.57
C GLY A 143 -15.68 5.23 -18.07
N VAL A 144 -15.28 6.15 -17.19
CA VAL A 144 -15.48 6.04 -15.73
C VAL A 144 -16.11 7.31 -15.20
N GLU A 145 -16.85 7.20 -14.10
CA GLU A 145 -17.52 8.34 -13.46
C GLU A 145 -16.66 8.96 -12.34
N HIS A 146 -15.73 8.18 -11.77
CA HIS A 146 -14.87 8.65 -10.69
C HIS A 146 -13.63 9.40 -11.20
N ASP A 147 -13.49 10.66 -10.78
CA ASP A 147 -12.43 11.58 -11.19
C ASP A 147 -11.01 11.02 -10.96
N ILE A 148 -10.77 10.43 -9.78
CA ILE A 148 -9.44 9.94 -9.42
C ILE A 148 -9.08 8.71 -10.27
N THR A 149 -10.03 7.82 -10.53
CA THR A 149 -9.82 6.67 -11.41
C THR A 149 -9.54 7.11 -12.85
N ALA A 150 -10.25 8.13 -13.35
CA ALA A 150 -9.93 8.72 -14.64
C ALA A 150 -8.51 9.32 -14.68
N VAL A 151 -8.08 10.02 -13.63
CA VAL A 151 -6.70 10.53 -13.54
C VAL A 151 -5.69 9.39 -13.56
N LEU A 152 -5.89 8.35 -12.75
CA LEU A 152 -4.93 7.26 -12.62
C LEU A 152 -4.88 6.36 -13.85
N LEU A 153 -6.00 6.11 -14.52
CA LEU A 153 -6.10 5.10 -15.57
C LEU A 153 -6.39 5.66 -16.95
N ALA A 154 -6.90 6.88 -17.12
CA ALA A 154 -7.08 7.51 -18.43
C ALA A 154 -6.04 8.58 -18.73
N PHE A 155 -5.83 9.54 -17.82
CA PHE A 155 -4.93 10.68 -18.08
C PHE A 155 -3.47 10.39 -17.72
N ARG A 156 -3.22 9.63 -16.65
CA ARG A 156 -1.89 9.30 -16.13
C ARG A 156 -1.70 7.80 -15.97
N ALA A 157 -2.28 7.03 -16.89
CA ALA A 157 -2.15 5.58 -16.97
C ALA A 157 -0.70 5.10 -16.90
N TYR A 158 0.24 5.90 -17.44
CA TYR A 158 1.66 5.60 -17.41
C TYR A 158 2.22 5.52 -15.98
N ASP A 159 1.79 6.42 -15.09
CA ASP A 159 2.24 6.43 -13.70
C ASP A 159 1.74 5.19 -12.96
N THR A 160 0.45 4.86 -13.11
CA THR A 160 -0.15 3.65 -12.51
C THR A 160 0.50 2.37 -13.04
N LEU A 161 0.88 2.34 -14.33
CA LEU A 161 1.63 1.23 -14.91
C LEU A 161 3.01 1.07 -14.25
N LEU A 162 3.75 2.18 -14.09
CA LEU A 162 5.07 2.16 -13.45
C LEU A 162 4.99 1.82 -11.97
N GLU A 163 3.99 2.31 -11.23
CA GLU A 163 3.75 1.93 -9.84
C GLU A 163 3.49 0.41 -9.71
N SER A 164 2.67 -0.13 -10.61
CA SER A 164 2.39 -1.56 -10.69
C SER A 164 3.65 -2.37 -11.03
N ALA A 165 4.50 -1.85 -11.92
CA ALA A 165 5.79 -2.45 -12.23
C ALA A 165 6.74 -2.45 -11.02
N VAL A 166 6.80 -1.35 -10.26
CA VAL A 166 7.59 -1.28 -9.02
C VAL A 166 7.13 -2.34 -8.03
N LEU A 167 5.82 -2.55 -7.87
CA LEU A 167 5.29 -3.57 -6.98
C LEU A 167 5.56 -5.00 -7.48
N LEU A 168 5.44 -5.25 -8.79
CA LEU A 168 5.87 -6.49 -9.45
C LEU A 168 7.35 -6.79 -9.13
N PHE A 169 8.24 -5.83 -9.38
CA PHE A 169 9.67 -6.02 -9.11
C PHE A 169 9.96 -6.20 -7.63
N SER A 170 9.23 -5.50 -6.75
CA SER A 170 9.34 -5.69 -5.29
C SER A 170 8.97 -7.12 -4.90
N GLY A 171 7.91 -7.69 -5.48
CA GLY A 171 7.53 -9.10 -5.29
C GLY A 171 8.58 -10.08 -5.83
N ILE A 172 9.18 -9.81 -7.00
CA ILE A 172 10.27 -10.63 -7.56
C ILE A 172 11.51 -10.58 -6.66
N VAL A 173 11.88 -9.40 -6.17
CA VAL A 173 13.00 -9.24 -5.23
C VAL A 173 12.72 -10.00 -3.93
N ALA A 174 11.48 -9.95 -3.41
CA ALA A 174 11.06 -10.70 -2.24
C ALA A 174 11.25 -12.22 -2.42
N LEU A 175 10.90 -12.74 -3.62
CA LEU A 175 11.12 -14.14 -3.98
C LEU A 175 12.62 -14.47 -4.13
N ALA A 176 13.40 -13.61 -4.77
CA ALA A 176 14.83 -13.81 -4.99
C ALA A 176 15.63 -13.79 -3.68
N LEU A 177 15.15 -13.07 -2.65
CA LEU A 177 15.73 -13.04 -1.31
C LEU A 177 15.21 -14.15 -0.40
N SER A 178 14.23 -14.96 -0.85
CA SER A 178 13.80 -16.15 -0.13
C SER A 178 14.90 -17.24 -0.16
N GLY A 179 14.99 -18.08 0.87
CA GLY A 179 16.13 -19.00 1.06
C GLY A 179 15.70 -20.43 1.39
N ASP A 180 16.62 -21.29 1.83
CA ASP A 180 16.33 -22.73 2.08
C ASP A 180 16.27 -23.10 3.57
N SER A 181 16.18 -22.10 4.44
CA SER A 181 16.18 -22.26 5.89
C SER A 181 14.94 -23.04 6.32
N GLU A 182 15.11 -23.95 7.28
CA GLU A 182 13.98 -24.66 7.87
C GLU A 182 13.09 -23.69 8.66
N PRO A 183 11.75 -23.87 8.60
CA PRO A 183 10.83 -23.07 9.38
C PRO A 183 11.15 -23.17 10.88
N PRO A 184 11.13 -22.05 11.64
CA PRO A 184 11.40 -22.10 13.06
C PRO A 184 10.41 -23.03 13.75
N ALA A 185 10.92 -23.93 14.61
CA ALA A 185 10.16 -25.00 15.26
C ALA A 185 9.02 -24.54 16.20
N ARG A 186 8.83 -23.22 16.40
CA ARG A 186 7.89 -22.69 17.38
C ARG A 186 6.49 -22.51 16.78
N LYS A 187 5.67 -23.56 16.90
CA LYS A 187 4.22 -23.45 16.71
C LYS A 187 3.61 -22.78 17.94
N VAL A 188 3.33 -21.49 17.87
CA VAL A 188 2.52 -20.81 18.90
C VAL A 188 1.07 -21.23 18.68
N ARG A 189 0.46 -21.85 19.70
CA ARG A 189 -0.95 -22.25 19.62
C ARG A 189 -1.82 -20.99 19.61
N LEU A 190 -2.49 -20.74 18.49
CA LEU A 190 -3.36 -19.58 18.35
C LEU A 190 -4.58 -19.69 19.28
N PRO A 191 -4.96 -18.61 20.00
CA PRO A 191 -6.19 -18.59 20.79
C PRO A 191 -7.42 -18.85 19.89
N SER A 192 -8.41 -19.60 20.40
CA SER A 192 -9.65 -19.88 19.67
C SER A 192 -10.40 -18.61 19.26
N VAL A 193 -10.31 -17.56 20.09
CA VAL A 193 -10.89 -16.23 19.81
C VAL A 193 -10.33 -15.63 18.53
N PHE A 194 -9.03 -15.81 18.25
CA PHE A 194 -8.43 -15.29 17.01
C PHE A 194 -8.95 -16.04 15.79
N LYS A 195 -9.06 -17.38 15.86
CA LYS A 195 -9.63 -18.18 14.77
C LYS A 195 -11.10 -17.81 14.49
N TRP A 196 -11.89 -17.57 15.54
CA TRP A 196 -13.25 -17.07 15.42
C TRP A 196 -13.29 -15.68 14.76
N PHE A 197 -12.44 -14.75 15.22
CA PHE A 197 -12.34 -13.42 14.60
C PHE A 197 -12.05 -13.51 13.11
N VAL A 198 -11.06 -14.32 12.70
CA VAL A 198 -10.73 -14.49 11.28
C VAL A 198 -11.89 -15.11 10.50
N SER A 199 -12.66 -16.04 11.08
CA SER A 199 -13.84 -16.62 10.41
C SER A 199 -14.95 -15.59 10.12
N VAL A 200 -15.04 -14.53 10.92
CA VAL A 200 -16.01 -13.43 10.73
C VAL A 200 -15.42 -12.34 9.83
N ALA A 201 -14.15 -11.96 10.05
CA ALA A 201 -13.49 -10.90 9.30
C ALA A 201 -13.22 -11.29 7.84
N ALA A 202 -12.89 -12.56 7.56
CA ALA A 202 -12.55 -13.00 6.23
C ALA A 202 -13.64 -12.76 5.17
N PRO A 203 -14.90 -13.18 5.35
CA PRO A 203 -15.96 -12.89 4.38
C PRO A 203 -16.25 -11.39 4.25
N VAL A 204 -16.15 -10.62 5.34
CA VAL A 204 -16.36 -9.17 5.30
C VAL A 204 -15.27 -8.49 4.46
N LEU A 205 -14.00 -8.84 4.67
CA LEU A 205 -12.88 -8.30 3.90
C LEU A 205 -12.91 -8.74 2.44
N LEU A 206 -13.38 -9.97 2.16
CA LEU A 206 -13.59 -10.45 0.80
C LEU A 206 -14.64 -9.59 0.07
N ILE A 207 -15.80 -9.38 0.69
CA ILE A 207 -16.87 -8.55 0.12
C ILE A 207 -16.40 -7.11 -0.02
N LEU A 208 -15.72 -6.56 1.00
CA LEU A 208 -15.19 -5.19 0.96
C LEU A 208 -14.18 -5.02 -0.17
N GLY A 209 -13.23 -5.94 -0.33
CA GLY A 209 -12.25 -5.88 -1.43
C GLY A 209 -12.93 -5.94 -2.79
N LEU A 210 -13.92 -6.83 -2.98
CA LEU A 210 -14.68 -6.90 -4.22
C LEU A 210 -15.48 -5.62 -4.47
N TRP A 211 -16.14 -5.10 -3.43
CA TRP A 211 -16.90 -3.87 -3.52
C TRP A 211 -16.02 -2.67 -3.87
N LEU A 212 -14.84 -2.53 -3.24
CA LEU A 212 -13.88 -1.46 -3.55
C LEU A 212 -13.40 -1.52 -5.00
N LEU A 213 -13.20 -2.73 -5.55
CA LEU A 213 -12.84 -2.90 -6.95
C LEU A 213 -13.97 -2.43 -7.88
N PHE A 214 -15.21 -2.85 -7.62
CA PHE A 214 -16.35 -2.47 -8.46
C PHE A 214 -16.73 -0.99 -8.33
N VAL A 215 -16.73 -0.46 -7.12
CA VAL A 215 -17.12 0.93 -6.87
C VAL A 215 -16.07 1.91 -7.38
N GLY A 216 -14.80 1.50 -7.53
CA GLY A 216 -13.71 2.36 -7.97
C GLY A 216 -13.93 3.06 -9.31
N SER A 217 -14.76 2.50 -10.18
CA SER A 217 -15.10 3.16 -11.45
C SER A 217 -16.13 4.31 -11.30
N SER A 218 -16.83 4.39 -10.17
CA SER A 218 -17.90 5.39 -9.93
C SER A 218 -17.82 6.16 -8.61
N ASP A 219 -17.03 5.71 -7.64
CA ASP A 219 -16.80 6.36 -6.35
C ASP A 219 -15.42 5.95 -5.79
N SER A 220 -15.07 6.43 -4.60
CA SER A 220 -13.78 6.15 -3.97
C SER A 220 -13.53 4.66 -3.74
N GLY A 221 -12.44 4.18 -4.33
CA GLY A 221 -12.10 2.76 -4.42
C GLY A 221 -11.04 2.51 -5.50
N GLY A 222 -11.09 1.33 -6.09
CA GLY A 222 -10.22 0.95 -7.20
C GLY A 222 -9.28 -0.20 -6.88
N ALA A 223 -8.45 -0.53 -7.87
CA ALA A 223 -7.61 -1.73 -7.85
C ALA A 223 -6.61 -1.78 -6.69
N PHE A 224 -6.04 -0.63 -6.30
CA PHE A 224 -5.01 -0.58 -5.28
C PHE A 224 -5.57 -0.82 -3.88
N GLN A 225 -6.65 -0.12 -3.53
CA GLN A 225 -7.34 -0.26 -2.24
C GLN A 225 -7.90 -1.68 -2.10
N SER A 226 -8.53 -2.21 -3.17
CA SER A 226 -8.99 -3.60 -3.21
C SER A 226 -7.85 -4.60 -3.02
N GLY A 227 -6.74 -4.42 -3.75
CA GLY A 227 -5.57 -5.28 -3.66
C GLY A 227 -4.91 -5.27 -2.27
N ALA A 228 -4.85 -4.11 -1.63
CA ALA A 228 -4.35 -3.98 -0.26
C ALA A 228 -5.26 -4.67 0.76
N VAL A 229 -6.59 -4.55 0.62
CA VAL A 229 -7.56 -5.26 1.48
C VAL A 229 -7.44 -6.77 1.30
N PHE A 230 -7.34 -7.26 0.07
CA PHE A 230 -7.13 -8.69 -0.19
C PHE A 230 -5.78 -9.19 0.33
N ALA A 231 -4.71 -8.41 0.21
CA ALA A 231 -3.43 -8.76 0.82
C ALA A 231 -3.57 -8.90 2.35
N GLY A 232 -4.25 -7.94 3.00
CA GLY A 232 -4.58 -8.02 4.44
C GLY A 232 -5.40 -9.27 4.79
N LEU A 233 -6.39 -9.63 3.97
CA LEU A 233 -7.15 -10.88 4.09
C LEU A 233 -6.25 -12.11 4.02
N LEU A 234 -5.38 -12.20 3.02
CA LEU A 234 -4.44 -13.32 2.88
C LEU A 234 -3.48 -13.43 4.06
N ILE A 235 -3.01 -12.29 4.59
CA ILE A 235 -2.20 -12.23 5.80
C ILE A 235 -2.97 -12.78 7.00
N LEU A 236 -4.22 -12.36 7.21
CA LEU A 236 -5.06 -12.86 8.31
C LEU A 236 -5.31 -14.37 8.21
N LEU A 237 -5.60 -14.88 7.00
CA LEU A 237 -5.75 -16.32 6.76
C LEU A 237 -4.45 -17.06 7.07
N ARG A 238 -3.30 -16.55 6.61
CA ARG A 238 -1.98 -17.11 6.90
C ARG A 238 -1.70 -17.16 8.40
N LEU A 239 -2.00 -16.07 9.12
CA LEU A 239 -1.87 -15.99 10.58
C LEU A 239 -2.81 -16.95 11.30
N ALA A 240 -3.97 -17.28 10.73
CA ALA A 240 -4.90 -18.28 11.25
C ALA A 240 -4.50 -19.73 10.90
N GLU A 241 -3.33 -19.94 10.29
CA GLU A 241 -2.84 -21.22 9.76
C GLU A 241 -3.69 -21.78 8.60
N ILE A 242 -4.51 -20.94 7.96
CA ILE A 242 -5.32 -21.28 6.78
C ILE A 242 -4.49 -20.99 5.54
N ARG A 243 -4.07 -22.04 4.81
CA ARG A 243 -3.22 -21.94 3.62
C ARG A 243 -3.92 -22.55 2.43
N PRO A 244 -4.49 -21.75 1.51
CA PRO A 244 -5.06 -22.28 0.28
C PRO A 244 -3.94 -22.87 -0.59
N PRO A 245 -3.97 -24.18 -0.93
CA PRO A 245 -2.85 -24.84 -1.60
C PRO A 245 -2.62 -24.30 -3.02
N LEU A 246 -3.70 -23.89 -3.71
CA LEU A 246 -3.61 -23.33 -5.06
C LEU A 246 -2.99 -21.92 -5.06
N LEU A 247 -3.19 -21.13 -4.00
CA LEU A 247 -2.74 -19.75 -3.92
C LEU A 247 -1.23 -19.63 -4.13
N GLN A 248 -0.43 -20.48 -3.47
CA GLN A 248 1.03 -20.47 -3.59
C GLN A 248 1.51 -20.66 -5.04
N ARG A 249 0.80 -21.49 -5.82
CA ARG A 249 1.11 -21.73 -7.23
C ARG A 249 0.75 -20.53 -8.11
N LEU A 250 -0.25 -19.77 -7.70
CA LEU A 250 -0.78 -18.64 -8.46
C LEU A 250 -0.12 -17.31 -8.13
N LEU A 251 0.60 -17.16 -7.01
CA LEU A 251 1.17 -15.85 -6.61
C LEU A 251 2.05 -15.21 -7.70
N VAL A 252 2.96 -15.97 -8.32
CA VAL A 252 3.85 -15.43 -9.36
C VAL A 252 3.08 -15.14 -10.66
N PRO A 253 2.27 -16.08 -11.20
CA PRO A 253 1.42 -15.77 -12.34
C PRO A 253 0.52 -14.55 -12.13
N LEU A 254 -0.12 -14.44 -10.96
CA LEU A 254 -1.01 -13.34 -10.61
C LEU A 254 -0.25 -12.01 -10.45
N LEU A 255 0.97 -12.04 -9.91
CA LEU A 255 1.86 -10.88 -9.84
C LEU A 255 2.20 -10.35 -11.25
N ILE A 256 2.52 -11.25 -12.18
CA ILE A 256 2.97 -10.90 -13.55
C ILE A 256 1.79 -10.47 -14.42
N VAL A 257 0.66 -11.19 -14.36
CA VAL A 257 -0.47 -10.98 -15.27
C VAL A 257 -1.05 -9.57 -15.17
N GLY A 258 -1.04 -8.95 -13.98
CA GLY A 258 -1.48 -7.57 -13.79
C GLY A 258 -0.77 -6.58 -14.72
N VAL A 259 0.56 -6.58 -14.68
CA VAL A 259 1.39 -5.69 -15.49
C VAL A 259 1.34 -6.08 -16.97
N VAL A 260 1.37 -7.38 -17.28
CA VAL A 260 1.30 -7.85 -18.67
C VAL A 260 0.00 -7.46 -19.35
N VAL A 261 -1.14 -7.62 -18.66
CA VAL A 261 -2.45 -7.19 -19.18
C VAL A 261 -2.48 -5.68 -19.37
N PHE A 262 -1.96 -4.90 -18.42
CA PHE A 262 -1.93 -3.44 -18.55
C PHE A 262 -1.09 -3.01 -19.77
N VAL A 263 0.13 -3.52 -19.93
CA VAL A 263 0.96 -3.24 -21.11
C VAL A 263 0.24 -3.66 -22.40
N GLY A 264 -0.36 -4.86 -22.41
CA GLY A 264 -1.10 -5.38 -23.55
C GLY A 264 -2.29 -4.51 -23.95
N MET A 265 -3.10 -4.08 -22.99
CA MET A 265 -4.22 -3.17 -23.24
C MET A 265 -3.75 -1.79 -23.72
N GLY A 266 -2.60 -1.32 -23.23
CA GLY A 266 -1.98 -0.08 -23.70
C GLY A 266 -1.65 -0.08 -25.19
N LEU A 267 -1.47 -1.25 -25.81
CA LEU A 267 -1.20 -1.37 -27.26
C LEU A 267 -2.42 -1.13 -28.14
N VAL A 268 -3.64 -1.12 -27.58
CA VAL A 268 -4.87 -0.91 -28.36
C VAL A 268 -4.88 0.46 -29.06
N GLY A 269 -4.45 1.53 -28.36
CA GLY A 269 -4.32 2.86 -28.95
C GLY A 269 -3.41 2.88 -30.18
N PRO A 270 -2.13 2.48 -30.06
CA PRO A 270 -1.20 2.42 -31.19
C PRO A 270 -1.67 1.55 -32.35
N LEU A 271 -2.33 0.42 -32.07
CA LEU A 271 -2.91 -0.44 -33.12
C LEU A 271 -4.07 0.24 -33.88
N ALA A 272 -4.74 1.21 -33.25
CA ALA A 272 -5.76 2.06 -33.86
C ALA A 272 -5.20 3.36 -34.47
N GLY A 273 -3.88 3.60 -34.41
CA GLY A 273 -3.23 4.82 -34.89
C GLY A 273 -3.19 5.97 -33.86
N GLU A 274 -3.58 5.71 -32.62
CA GLU A 274 -3.59 6.68 -31.51
C GLU A 274 -2.32 6.56 -30.64
N PRO A 275 -2.02 7.55 -29.77
CA PRO A 275 -0.92 7.45 -28.82
C PRO A 275 -1.04 6.24 -27.88
N TRP A 276 0.10 5.79 -27.34
CA TRP A 276 0.15 4.70 -26.36
C TRP A 276 -0.68 5.03 -25.11
N LEU A 277 -1.35 4.01 -24.55
CA LEU A 277 -2.28 4.15 -23.40
C LEU A 277 -3.53 5.00 -23.69
N THR A 278 -3.94 5.09 -24.96
CA THR A 278 -5.24 5.66 -25.34
C THR A 278 -6.30 4.56 -25.42
N TRP A 279 -7.45 4.76 -24.76
CA TRP A 279 -8.56 3.81 -24.72
C TRP A 279 -9.55 4.05 -25.86
N VAL A 280 -9.30 3.43 -27.02
CA VAL A 280 -10.08 3.61 -28.25
C VAL A 280 -11.17 2.53 -28.39
N GLY A 281 -12.22 2.75 -29.20
CA GLY A 281 -13.16 1.69 -29.59
C GLY A 281 -14.50 1.66 -28.85
N GLY A 282 -14.92 2.78 -28.24
CA GLY A 282 -16.27 2.97 -27.70
C GLY A 282 -16.59 2.19 -26.41
N GLN A 283 -15.65 1.41 -25.88
CA GLN A 283 -15.75 0.72 -24.60
C GLN A 283 -14.56 1.00 -23.64
N PRO A 284 -14.17 2.28 -23.38
CA PRO A 284 -13.06 2.57 -22.46
C PRO A 284 -13.26 1.98 -21.06
N PHE A 285 -14.51 1.95 -20.58
CA PHE A 285 -14.89 1.31 -19.31
C PHE A 285 -14.38 -0.13 -19.22
N LEU A 286 -14.65 -0.95 -20.25
CA LEU A 286 -14.29 -2.37 -20.21
C LEU A 286 -12.77 -2.58 -20.22
N MET A 287 -12.03 -1.72 -20.90
CA MET A 287 -10.57 -1.76 -20.90
C MET A 287 -10.01 -1.39 -19.53
N ILE A 288 -10.45 -0.26 -18.97
CA ILE A 288 -10.04 0.22 -17.65
C ILE A 288 -10.41 -0.81 -16.58
N PHE A 289 -11.65 -1.29 -16.56
CA PHE A 289 -12.10 -2.28 -15.59
C PHE A 289 -11.33 -3.60 -15.70
N THR A 290 -11.00 -4.04 -16.91
CA THR A 290 -10.13 -5.22 -17.11
C THR A 290 -8.75 -4.98 -16.49
N ILE A 291 -8.14 -3.82 -16.75
CA ILE A 291 -6.86 -3.43 -16.12
C ILE A 291 -6.99 -3.45 -14.61
N GLU A 292 -8.05 -2.87 -14.03
CA GLU A 292 -8.27 -2.82 -12.59
C GLU A 292 -8.36 -4.21 -11.95
N VAL A 293 -9.10 -5.14 -12.57
CA VAL A 293 -9.22 -6.53 -12.09
C VAL A 293 -7.85 -7.21 -12.03
N PHE A 294 -7.07 -7.14 -13.10
CA PHE A 294 -5.77 -7.81 -13.15
C PHE A 294 -4.71 -7.10 -12.29
N LEU A 295 -4.76 -5.77 -12.18
CA LEU A 295 -3.94 -5.01 -11.25
C LEU A 295 -4.26 -5.38 -9.80
N THR A 296 -5.52 -5.53 -9.44
CA THR A 296 -5.93 -5.97 -8.08
C THR A 296 -5.26 -7.30 -7.71
N LEU A 297 -5.25 -8.27 -8.63
CA LEU A 297 -4.60 -9.56 -8.44
C LEU A 297 -3.08 -9.42 -8.30
N GLY A 298 -2.46 -8.57 -9.12
CA GLY A 298 -1.04 -8.27 -9.06
C GLY A 298 -0.63 -7.60 -7.75
N ILE A 299 -1.37 -6.59 -7.32
CA ILE A 299 -1.15 -5.83 -6.09
C ILE A 299 -1.31 -6.72 -4.86
N THR A 300 -2.39 -7.50 -4.82
CA THR A 300 -2.64 -8.51 -3.77
C THR A 300 -1.45 -9.45 -3.64
N SER A 301 -0.99 -10.00 -4.77
CA SER A 301 0.11 -10.96 -4.80
C SER A 301 1.44 -10.32 -4.39
N GLY A 302 1.73 -9.11 -4.86
CA GLY A 302 2.96 -8.38 -4.55
C GLY A 302 3.07 -8.02 -3.08
N LEU A 303 2.02 -7.42 -2.51
CA LEU A 303 1.98 -7.09 -1.09
C LEU A 303 2.05 -8.34 -0.19
N TYR A 304 1.36 -9.41 -0.57
CA TYR A 304 1.41 -10.66 0.18
C TYR A 304 2.78 -11.35 0.09
N LEU A 305 3.44 -11.33 -1.08
CA LEU A 305 4.81 -11.84 -1.23
C LEU A 305 5.82 -11.06 -0.40
N LEU A 306 5.71 -9.73 -0.34
CA LEU A 306 6.53 -8.89 0.53
C LEU A 306 6.34 -9.27 2.00
N TYR A 307 5.10 -9.49 2.43
CA TYR A 307 4.83 -10.00 3.77
C TYR A 307 5.46 -11.38 4.00
N LEU A 308 5.32 -12.33 3.06
CA LEU A 308 5.87 -13.68 3.21
C LEU A 308 7.40 -13.68 3.30
N ALA A 309 8.09 -12.89 2.47
CA ALA A 309 9.55 -12.80 2.50
C ALA A 309 10.07 -12.24 3.83
N LEU A 310 9.32 -11.34 4.45
CA LEU A 310 9.64 -10.81 5.77
C LEU A 310 9.26 -11.79 6.87
N ALA A 311 8.06 -12.36 6.83
CA ALA A 311 7.53 -13.22 7.90
C ALA A 311 8.28 -14.55 8.03
N ASP A 312 8.74 -15.10 6.91
CA ASP A 312 9.45 -16.37 6.79
C ASP A 312 10.86 -16.14 6.21
N PRO A 313 11.73 -15.35 6.88
CA PRO A 313 13.00 -14.91 6.29
C PRO A 313 13.89 -16.12 6.00
N GLY A 314 14.35 -16.21 4.76
CA GLY A 314 15.21 -17.29 4.32
C GLY A 314 14.52 -18.64 4.19
N GLN A 315 13.19 -18.76 4.26
CA GLN A 315 12.47 -19.98 3.83
C GLN A 315 12.04 -19.85 2.36
N ARG A 316 11.91 -20.98 1.64
CA ARG A 316 11.55 -20.93 0.23
C ARG A 316 10.08 -20.54 0.16
N ILE A 317 9.80 -19.41 -0.46
CA ILE A 317 8.45 -19.13 -0.91
C ILE A 317 8.23 -20.09 -2.09
N SER A 318 7.61 -21.23 -1.81
CA SER A 318 7.43 -22.29 -2.81
C SER A 318 6.57 -21.80 -3.96
N THR A 319 7.22 -21.36 -5.03
CA THR A 319 6.68 -21.31 -6.38
C THR A 319 6.74 -22.75 -6.87
N ALA A 320 5.61 -23.39 -7.18
CA ALA A 320 5.53 -24.83 -7.39
C ALA A 320 6.25 -25.34 -8.67
N THR A 321 7.57 -25.28 -8.65
CA THR A 321 8.50 -26.01 -9.53
C THR A 321 9.43 -26.79 -8.62
N GLY A 322 8.85 -27.74 -7.90
CA GLY A 322 9.55 -28.90 -7.37
C GLY A 322 8.93 -30.10 -8.05
N GLU A 323 9.48 -30.48 -9.21
CA GLU A 323 9.30 -31.82 -9.75
C GLU A 323 9.57 -32.82 -8.62
N GLY A 324 8.66 -33.77 -8.45
CA GLY A 324 8.89 -34.91 -7.60
C GLY A 324 10.15 -35.62 -8.06
N LYS A 325 11.22 -35.52 -7.27
CA LYS A 325 12.22 -36.58 -7.18
C LYS A 325 11.79 -37.51 -6.07
N ALA A 326 11.10 -38.59 -6.46
CA ALA A 326 11.25 -39.95 -5.96
C ALA A 326 10.37 -40.85 -6.83
#